data_AF-A0A2M7QS55-F1
#
_entry.id   AF-A0A2M7QS55-F1
#
_cell.length_a   1.000
_cell.length_b   1.000
_cell.length_c   1.000
_cell.angle_alpha   90.00
_cell.angle_beta   90.00
_cell.angle_gamma   90.00
#
_symmetry.space_group_name_H-M   'P 1'
#
loop_
_entity.id
_entity.type
_entity.pdbx_description
1 polymer ?
#
loop_
_entity_poly.entity_id
_entity_poly.type
_entity_poly.pdbx_seq_one_letter_code
_entity_poly.pdbx_strand_id
1 'polypeptide(L)' 'MFQGDWTCSDCGAKISELPFQPAPDRPIYCRDCHQKRRSERFSR' A
#
# COMPACT_ATOMS: atom_id res chain seq x y z
N MET A 1 -6.10 -13.73 -5.55
CA MET A 1 -5.75 -12.29 -5.63
C MET A 1 -7.02 -11.52 -5.95
N PHE A 2 -7.27 -10.42 -5.27
CA PHE A 2 -8.30 -9.46 -5.65
C PHE A 2 -7.67 -8.53 -6.69
N GLN A 3 -8.34 -8.35 -7.83
CA GLN A 3 -7.95 -7.39 -8.85
C GLN A 3 -8.91 -6.20 -8.78
N GLY A 4 -8.37 -4.98 -8.78
CA GLY A 4 -9.14 -3.75 -8.61
C GLY A 4 -8.22 -2.52 -8.68
N ASP A 5 -8.76 -1.33 -8.93
CA ASP A 5 -7.96 -0.09 -9.02
C ASP A 5 -7.95 0.61 -7.65
N TRP A 6 -6.89 0.42 -6.87
CA TRP A 6 -6.71 1.11 -5.58
C TRP A 6 -5.64 2.17 -5.67
N THR A 7 -5.75 3.21 -4.86
CA THR A 7 -4.80 4.32 -4.85
C THR A 7 -3.97 4.30 -3.58
N CYS A 8 -2.65 4.39 -3.72
CA CYS A 8 -1.74 4.52 -2.60
C CYS A 8 -2.00 5.85 -1.88
N SER A 9 -2.29 5.80 -0.58
CA SER A 9 -2.58 7.01 0.22
C SER A 9 -1.35 7.91 0.45
N ASP A 10 -0.16 7.45 0.07
CA ASP A 10 1.11 8.17 0.30
C ASP A 10 1.65 8.81 -1.00
N CYS A 11 1.61 8.09 -2.12
CA CYS A 11 2.16 8.55 -3.40
C CYS A 11 1.15 8.62 -4.55
N GLY A 12 -0.10 8.21 -4.35
CA GLY A 12 -1.11 8.19 -5.42
C GLY A 12 -0.94 7.09 -6.46
N ALA A 13 0.01 6.16 -6.28
CA ALA A 13 0.22 5.04 -7.20
C ALA A 13 -1.02 4.13 -7.27
N LYS A 14 -1.37 3.72 -8.49
CA LYS A 14 -2.42 2.72 -8.75
C LYS A 14 -1.92 1.33 -8.40
N ILE A 15 -2.72 0.57 -7.66
CA ILE A 15 -2.48 -0.81 -7.28
C ILE A 15 -3.61 -1.60 -7.92
N SER A 16 -3.24 -2.53 -8.80
CA SER A 16 -4.18 -3.34 -9.58
C SER A 16 -4.50 -4.67 -8.93
N GLU A 17 -3.63 -5.16 -8.03
CA GLU A 17 -3.72 -6.52 -7.48
C GLU A 17 -3.30 -6.56 -6.01
N LEU A 18 -4.17 -7.12 -5.16
CA LEU A 18 -3.92 -7.32 -3.75
C LEU A 18 -4.20 -8.79 -3.34
N PRO A 19 -3.36 -9.39 -2.48
CA PRO A 19 -3.63 -10.73 -1.98
C PRO A 19 -4.71 -10.76 -0.88
N PHE A 20 -5.23 -9.62 -0.45
CA PHE A 20 -6.22 -9.47 0.62
C PHE A 20 -7.38 -8.57 0.19
N GLN A 21 -8.52 -8.69 0.88
CA GLN A 21 -9.68 -7.82 0.67
C GLN A 21 -9.32 -6.37 1.08
N PRO A 22 -9.40 -5.38 0.18
CA PRO A 22 -9.16 -3.99 0.52
C PRO A 22 -10.30 -3.47 1.40
N ALA A 23 -9.96 -2.93 2.56
CA ALA A 23 -10.93 -2.30 3.45
C ALA A 23 -10.95 -0.78 3.20
N PRO A 24 -12.11 -0.14 3.00
CA PRO A 24 -12.21 1.31 2.80
C PRO A 24 -11.76 2.11 4.03
N ASP A 25 -11.80 1.48 5.21
CA ASP A 25 -11.39 2.08 6.49
C ASP A 25 -9.87 2.17 6.67
N ARG A 26 -9.08 1.41 5.88
CA ARG A 26 -7.62 1.36 6.04
C ARG A 26 -6.90 1.97 4.84
N PRO A 27 -5.92 2.86 5.05
CA PRO A 27 -5.12 3.41 3.97
C PRO A 27 -4.29 2.30 3.32
N ILE A 28 -4.37 2.22 1.99
CA ILE A 28 -3.63 1.24 1.19
C ILE A 28 -2.31 1.88 0.78
N TYR A 29 -1.22 1.13 0.93
CA TYR A 29 0.10 1.57 0.54
C TYR A 29 0.66 0.65 -0.54
N CYS A 30 1.31 1.25 -1.54
CA CYS A 30 2.06 0.47 -2.52
C CYS A 30 3.30 -0.16 -1.86
N ARG A 31 3.88 -1.15 -2.54
CA ARG A 31 5.06 -1.89 -2.06
C ARG A 31 6.22 -0.96 -1.67
N ASP A 32 6.44 0.08 -2.46
CA ASP A 32 7.50 1.07 -2.25
C ASP A 32 7.29 1.91 -0.99
N CYS A 33 6.10 2.55 -0.84
CA CYS A 33 5.76 3.33 0.34
C CYS A 33 5.75 2.48 1.62
N HIS A 34 5.26 1.24 1.53
CA HIS A 34 5.28 0.30 2.65
C HIS A 34 6.73 -0.06 3.03
N GLN A 35 7.60 -0.31 2.06
CA GLN A 35 9.02 -0.60 2.30
C GLN A 35 9.76 0.60 2.89
N LYS A 36 9.56 1.81 2.36
CA LYS A 36 10.13 3.06 2.89
C LYS A 36 9.77 3.26 4.36
N ARG A 37 8.49 3.20 4.70
CA ARG A 37 8.01 3.34 6.10
C ARG A 37 8.59 2.28 7.03
N ARG A 38 8.80 1.06 6.53
CA ARG A 38 9.41 -0.03 7.31
C ARG A 38 10.92 0.19 7.50
N SER A 39 11.60 0.70 6.48
CA SER A 39 13.04 1.01 6.51
C SER A 39 13.36 2.13 7.47
N GLU A 40 12.59 3.22 7.49
CA GLU A 40 12.83 4.34 8.41
C GLU A 40 12.70 3.94 9.88
N ARG A 41 11.89 2.93 10.19
CA ARG A 41 11.70 2.43 11.56
C ARG A 41 12.88 1.60 12.07
N PHE A 42 13.73 1.08 11.19
CA PHE A 42 14.86 0.23 11.58
C PHE A 42 16.18 1.00 11.71
N SER A 43 16.25 2.22 11.20
CA SER A 43 17.45 3.07 11.25
C SER A 43 17.52 4.00 12.47
N ARG A 44 16.72 3.73 13.52
CA ARG A 44 16.63 4.54 14.74
C ARG A 44 16.93 3.69 15.95
#